data_AF-A0A4Z2F7C8-F1
#
_entry.id   AF-A0A4Z2F7C8-F1
#
_cell.length_a   1.000
_cell.length_b   1.000
_cell.length_c   1.000
_cell.angle_alpha   90.00
_cell.angle_beta   90.00
_cell.angle_gamma   90.00
#
_symmetry.space_group_name_H-M   'P 1'
#
loop_
_entity.id
_entity.type
_entity.pdbx_description
1 polymer ?
#
loop_
_entity_poly.entity_id
_entity_poly.type
_entity_poly.pdbx_seq_one_letter_code
_entity_poly.pdbx_strand_id
1 'polypeptide(L)'
;MNSSRFLVALRCRGWTRSGGTAASSTSAQSTQPVVAARLPYRVKVSAGKRYAWCACGHSKKQPFCDGAHKSKAPSIPPLRFTPDKDRTVMLCACKQTKGPPYCDGSHFKVIFQDVMKSIKGVFK
;
A
#
# COMPACT_ATOMS: atom_id res chain seq x y z
N MET A 1 12.40 -30.20 -70.49
CA MET A 1 11.16 -30.57 -71.20
C MET A 1 10.53 -31.67 -70.36
N ASN A 2 9.30 -31.65 -69.85
CA ASN A 2 8.01 -31.07 -70.26
C ASN A 2 7.15 -31.07 -68.97
N SER A 3 6.68 -29.95 -68.44
CA SER A 3 5.38 -29.29 -68.70
C SER A 3 4.19 -29.78 -67.87
N SER A 4 3.39 -28.78 -67.47
CA SER A 4 1.98 -28.80 -67.06
C SER A 4 1.71 -29.11 -65.58
N ARG A 5 1.54 -28.08 -64.73
CA ARG A 5 0.31 -27.28 -64.48
C ARG A 5 -0.90 -28.13 -64.10
N PHE A 6 -1.39 -28.00 -62.86
CA PHE A 6 -2.82 -27.78 -62.55
C PHE A 6 -2.96 -27.16 -61.15
N LEU A 7 -3.71 -26.06 -61.09
CA LEU A 7 -4.15 -25.35 -59.88
C LEU A 7 -5.36 -26.07 -59.29
N VAL A 8 -5.41 -26.27 -57.96
CA VAL A 8 -6.68 -26.27 -57.20
C VAL A 8 -6.42 -25.66 -55.81
N ALA A 9 -7.19 -24.63 -55.51
CA ALA A 9 -7.23 -23.94 -54.22
C ALA A 9 -7.91 -24.81 -53.14
N LEU A 10 -7.36 -24.81 -51.93
CA LEU A 10 -8.16 -24.97 -50.71
C LEU A 10 -7.84 -23.84 -49.73
N ARG A 11 -8.85 -22.98 -49.58
CA ARG A 11 -9.02 -22.08 -48.44
C ARG A 11 -9.20 -22.92 -47.18
N CYS A 12 -8.35 -22.73 -46.18
CA CYS A 12 -8.74 -22.91 -44.79
C CYS A 12 -8.73 -21.56 -44.08
N ARG A 13 -9.96 -21.13 -43.78
CA ARG A 13 -10.35 -20.05 -42.87
C ARG A 13 -9.61 -20.28 -41.55
N GLY A 14 -8.90 -19.32 -40.99
CA GLY A 14 -9.49 -18.19 -40.29
C GLY A 14 -8.95 -18.22 -38.86
N TRP A 15 -7.82 -17.53 -38.63
CA TRP A 15 -7.42 -17.19 -37.28
C TRP A 15 -7.80 -15.73 -37.03
N THR A 16 -9.04 -15.54 -36.59
CA THR A 16 -9.48 -14.24 -36.07
C THR A 16 -8.68 -13.98 -34.79
N ARG A 17 -7.72 -13.05 -34.87
CA ARG A 17 -7.08 -12.44 -33.71
C ARG A 17 -8.10 -11.48 -33.06
N SER A 18 -9.05 -12.05 -32.34
CA SER A 18 -10.07 -11.30 -31.61
C SER A 18 -9.63 -11.13 -30.17
N GLY A 19 -9.43 -9.88 -29.79
CA GLY A 19 -9.91 -9.32 -28.52
C GLY A 19 -9.53 -10.05 -27.23
N GLY A 20 -8.47 -9.58 -26.61
CA GLY A 20 -8.19 -9.83 -25.19
C GLY A 20 -7.50 -8.62 -24.58
N THR A 21 -8.14 -7.45 -24.62
CA THR A 21 -7.77 -6.37 -23.71
C THR A 21 -8.02 -6.89 -22.30
N ALA A 22 -6.95 -7.28 -21.62
CA ALA A 22 -6.97 -7.58 -20.20
C ALA A 22 -7.72 -6.45 -19.50
N ALA A 23 -8.86 -6.79 -18.90
CA ALA A 23 -9.53 -5.92 -17.96
C ALA A 23 -8.58 -5.71 -16.78
N SER A 24 -7.74 -4.68 -16.88
CA SER A 24 -7.01 -4.12 -15.74
C SER A 24 -8.06 -3.51 -14.82
N SER A 25 -8.60 -4.35 -13.95
CA SER A 25 -9.35 -3.98 -12.78
C SER A 25 -8.58 -2.88 -12.05
N THR A 26 -9.01 -1.63 -12.27
CA THR A 26 -8.39 -0.46 -11.65
C THR A 26 -8.87 -0.46 -10.21
N SER A 27 -8.21 -1.26 -9.37
CA SER A 27 -8.40 -1.21 -7.92
C SER A 27 -8.17 0.22 -7.46
N ALA A 28 -9.13 0.83 -6.76
CA ALA A 28 -8.98 2.16 -6.18
C ALA A 28 -7.75 2.20 -5.26
N GLN A 29 -6.63 2.72 -5.78
CA GLN A 29 -5.38 2.88 -5.04
C GLN A 29 -5.44 4.18 -4.25
N SER A 30 -5.07 4.14 -2.96
CA SER A 30 -5.08 5.33 -2.11
C SER A 30 -3.80 6.15 -2.28
N THR A 31 -3.96 7.45 -2.51
CA THR A 31 -2.86 8.43 -2.53
C THR A 31 -2.54 8.97 -1.12
N GLN A 32 -3.38 8.67 -0.12
CA GLN A 32 -3.22 9.16 1.25
C GLN A 32 -3.06 8.01 2.24
N PRO A 33 -2.24 8.17 3.30
CA PRO A 33 -2.08 7.15 4.32
C PRO A 33 -3.36 7.04 5.18
N VAL A 34 -3.72 5.81 5.55
CA VAL A 34 -4.84 5.57 6.47
C VAL A 34 -4.33 5.50 7.91
N VAL A 35 -5.17 5.93 8.85
CA VAL A 35 -4.84 5.80 10.26
C VAL A 35 -4.97 4.34 10.69
N ALA A 36 -3.88 3.72 11.11
CA ALA A 36 -3.88 2.33 11.56
C ALA A 36 -4.27 2.19 13.03
N ALA A 37 -3.81 3.10 13.89
CA ALA A 37 -4.27 3.21 15.28
C ALA A 37 -4.17 4.66 15.78
N ARG A 38 -4.91 4.96 16.85
CA ARG A 38 -4.95 6.30 17.46
C ARG A 38 -3.85 6.54 18.49
N LEU A 39 -3.19 5.49 18.97
CA LEU A 39 -2.06 5.59 19.91
C LEU A 39 -0.79 5.00 19.29
N PRO A 40 0.40 5.52 19.65
CA PRO A 40 1.67 4.98 19.16
C PRO A 40 1.99 3.59 19.74
N TYR A 41 2.79 2.82 19.00
CA TYR A 41 3.29 1.52 19.45
C TYR A 41 4.61 1.67 20.20
N ARG A 42 4.68 1.15 21.42
CA ARG A 42 5.94 1.03 22.18
C ARG A 42 6.69 -0.21 21.71
N VAL A 43 7.88 -0.02 21.13
CA VAL A 43 8.66 -1.12 20.53
C VAL A 43 10.11 -1.06 21.00
N LYS A 44 10.65 -2.22 21.43
CA LYS A 44 12.08 -2.41 21.66
C LYS A 44 12.76 -2.59 20.31
N VAL A 45 13.70 -1.71 19.99
CA VAL A 45 14.49 -1.77 18.75
C VAL A 45 15.95 -2.05 19.10
N SER A 46 16.62 -2.81 18.22
CA SER A 46 18.02 -3.21 18.40
C SER A 46 18.93 -2.43 17.46
N ALA A 47 20.13 -2.09 17.93
CA ALA A 47 21.18 -1.44 17.18
C ALA A 47 21.55 -2.26 15.93
N GLY A 48 21.75 -1.59 14.80
CA GLY A 48 22.15 -2.23 13.54
C GLY A 48 21.07 -3.07 12.86
N LYS A 49 19.96 -3.39 13.53
CA LYS A 49 18.85 -4.15 12.95
C LYS A 49 18.02 -3.26 12.03
N ARG A 50 17.78 -3.72 10.81
CA ARG A 50 16.96 -3.01 9.81
C ARG A 50 15.47 -3.25 10.08
N TYR A 51 14.71 -2.18 10.13
CA TYR A 51 13.25 -2.20 10.27
C TYR A 51 12.60 -1.51 9.08
N ALA A 52 11.37 -1.91 8.75
CA ALA A 52 10.53 -1.26 7.76
C ALA A 52 9.23 -0.80 8.42
N TRP A 53 9.13 0.49 8.71
CA TRP A 53 7.92 1.09 9.28
C TRP A 53 6.83 1.23 8.22
N CYS A 54 5.59 0.86 8.58
CA CYS A 54 4.45 1.02 7.69
C CYS A 54 4.05 2.49 7.59
N ALA A 55 4.25 3.11 6.42
CA ALA A 55 3.82 4.49 6.16
C ALA A 55 2.37 4.58 5.66
N CYS A 56 1.89 3.59 4.91
CA CYS A 56 0.56 3.65 4.28
C CYS A 56 -0.63 3.36 5.22
N GLY A 57 -0.39 2.71 6.36
CA GLY A 57 -1.44 2.34 7.33
C GLY A 57 -2.16 1.01 7.07
N HIS A 58 -2.00 0.39 5.90
CA HIS A 58 -2.73 -0.84 5.54
C HIS A 58 -2.12 -2.14 6.07
N SER A 59 -0.98 -2.10 6.75
CA SER A 59 -0.34 -3.31 7.25
C SER A 59 -1.14 -3.96 8.37
N LYS A 60 -1.24 -5.29 8.36
CA LYS A 60 -1.78 -6.10 9.46
C LYS A 60 -0.74 -6.37 10.57
N LYS A 61 0.54 -6.06 10.33
CA LYS A 61 1.65 -6.26 11.27
C LYS A 61 2.20 -4.93 11.81
N GLN A 62 1.30 -3.99 12.12
CA GLN A 62 1.68 -2.68 12.66
C GLN A 62 2.59 -2.82 13.90
N PRO A 63 3.57 -1.93 14.09
CA PRO A 63 3.85 -0.72 13.29
C PRO A 63 4.69 -0.97 12.02
N PHE A 64 5.01 -2.23 11.71
CA PHE A 64 5.90 -2.60 10.61
C PHE A 64 5.15 -2.92 9.32
N CYS A 65 5.87 -2.92 8.20
CA CYS A 65 5.33 -3.24 6.89
C CYS A 65 5.27 -4.75 6.65
N ASP A 66 4.16 -5.22 6.08
CA ASP A 66 3.91 -6.61 5.65
C ASP A 66 3.73 -6.75 4.13
N GLY A 67 3.95 -5.67 3.37
CA GLY A 67 3.78 -5.65 1.92
C GLY A 67 2.40 -5.21 1.41
N ALA A 68 1.42 -4.98 2.28
CA ALA A 68 0.07 -4.54 1.88
C ALA A 68 0.05 -3.22 1.06
N HIS A 69 1.08 -2.38 1.20
CA HIS A 69 1.21 -1.15 0.41
C HIS A 69 1.22 -1.42 -1.10
N LYS A 70 1.78 -2.54 -1.57
CA LYS A 70 1.89 -2.82 -3.02
C LYS A 70 0.53 -2.86 -3.73
N SER A 71 -0.49 -3.34 -3.04
CA SER A 71 -1.85 -3.46 -3.59
C SER A 71 -2.78 -2.32 -3.15
N LYS A 72 -2.64 -1.83 -1.91
CA LYS A 72 -3.57 -0.82 -1.35
C LYS A 72 -3.11 0.63 -1.56
N ALA A 73 -1.80 0.88 -1.54
CA ALA A 73 -1.21 2.22 -1.62
C ALA A 73 0.19 2.17 -2.25
N PRO A 74 0.31 1.81 -3.54
CA PRO A 74 1.61 1.60 -4.19
C PRO A 74 2.47 2.87 -4.24
N SER A 75 1.84 4.05 -4.20
CA SER A 75 2.53 5.34 -4.13
C SER A 75 3.11 5.67 -2.74
N ILE A 76 2.86 4.85 -1.70
CA ILE A 76 3.29 5.09 -0.32
C ILE A 76 4.18 3.93 0.17
N PRO A 77 5.49 3.93 -0.16
CA PRO A 77 6.40 2.88 0.26
C PRO A 77 6.70 2.93 1.78
N PRO A 78 7.11 1.81 2.39
CA PRO A 78 7.50 1.80 3.79
C PRO A 78 8.83 2.53 4.03
N LEU A 79 8.95 3.21 5.17
CA LEU A 79 10.19 3.86 5.57
C LEU A 79 11.12 2.83 6.21
N ARG A 80 12.33 2.67 5.66
CA ARG A 80 13.36 1.82 6.25
C ARG A 80 14.22 2.64 7.21
N PHE A 81 14.50 2.09 8.38
CA PHE A 81 15.38 2.72 9.35
C PHE A 81 16.20 1.66 10.11
N THR A 82 17.34 2.09 10.62
CA THR A 82 18.26 1.27 11.42
C THR A 82 18.60 2.08 12.67
N PRO A 83 18.21 1.64 13.88
CA PRO A 83 18.62 2.29 15.11
C PRO A 83 20.12 2.14 15.35
N ASP A 84 20.74 3.15 15.93
CA ASP A 84 22.16 3.09 16.32
C ASP A 84 22.37 2.45 17.70
N LYS A 85 21.31 2.40 18.52
CA LYS A 85 21.34 1.90 19.90
C LYS A 85 20.13 1.05 20.21
N ASP A 86 20.32 0.08 21.10
CA ASP A 86 19.24 -0.66 21.73
C ASP A 86 18.40 0.28 22.59
N ARG A 87 17.12 0.45 22.26
CA ARG A 87 16.23 1.33 23.02
C ARG A 87 14.77 0.98 22.81
N THR A 88 13.93 1.46 23.70
CA THR A 88 12.47 1.43 23.49
C THR A 88 12.05 2.75 22.85
N VAL A 89 11.33 2.68 21.73
CA VAL A 89 10.84 3.85 21.00
C VAL A 89 9.33 3.81 20.84
N MET A 90 8.73 4.97 20.62
CA MET A 90 7.32 5.11 20.28
C MET A 90 7.19 5.30 18.77
N LEU A 91 6.73 4.28 18.05
CA LEU A 91 6.52 4.34 16.60
C LEU A 91 5.11 4.84 16.28
N CYS A 92 5.02 5.70 15.26
CA CYS A 92 3.75 6.30 14.86
C CYS A 92 2.79 5.25 14.25
N ALA A 93 1.56 5.24 14.75
CA ALA A 93 0.48 4.39 14.24
C ALA A 93 -0.57 5.17 13.45
N CYS A 94 -0.72 6.47 13.71
CA CYS A 94 -1.74 7.29 13.03
C CYS A 94 -1.33 7.72 11.62
N LYS A 95 -0.03 7.61 11.28
CA LYS A 95 0.56 7.99 9.98
C LYS A 95 0.47 9.48 9.65
N GLN A 96 0.21 10.31 10.66
CA GLN A 96 0.17 11.78 10.56
C GLN A 96 1.40 12.46 11.19
N THR A 97 2.43 11.69 11.57
CA THR A 97 3.66 12.25 12.16
C THR A 97 4.42 13.07 11.11
N LYS A 98 5.00 14.19 11.53
CA LYS A 98 5.94 14.98 10.74
C LYS A 98 7.38 14.48 10.88
N GLY A 99 7.66 13.66 11.89
CA GLY A 99 8.98 13.08 12.16
C GLY A 99 8.96 11.54 12.06
N PRO A 100 8.68 10.95 10.89
CA PRO A 100 8.65 9.49 10.75
C PRO A 100 10.03 8.87 11.02
N PRO A 101 10.10 7.66 11.62
CA PRO A 101 8.98 6.77 11.95
C PRO A 101 8.39 7.01 13.36
N TYR A 102 8.87 8.02 14.08
CA TYR A 102 8.57 8.22 15.49
C TYR A 102 7.25 8.99 15.71
N CYS A 103 6.66 8.80 16.89
CA CYS A 103 5.51 9.58 17.31
C CYS A 103 5.94 10.97 17.77
N ASP A 104 5.28 12.00 17.25
CA ASP A 104 5.48 13.42 17.57
C ASP A 104 4.25 14.04 18.28
N GLY A 105 3.28 13.21 18.67
CA GLY A 105 2.02 13.68 19.26
C GLY A 105 0.92 14.03 18.25
N SER A 106 1.17 14.02 16.94
CA SER A 106 0.15 14.36 15.91
C SER A 106 -1.12 13.50 15.97
N HIS A 107 -1.07 12.34 16.64
CA HIS A 107 -2.22 11.47 16.87
C HIS A 107 -3.31 12.11 17.77
N PHE A 108 -2.99 13.10 18.61
CA PHE A 108 -4.00 13.81 19.41
C PHE A 108 -5.00 14.57 18.54
N LYS A 109 -4.54 15.20 17.44
CA LYS A 109 -5.42 15.85 16.47
C LYS A 109 -6.39 14.85 15.84
N VAL A 110 -5.91 13.64 15.58
CA VAL A 110 -6.71 12.56 15.00
C VAL A 110 -7.78 12.08 15.98
N ILE A 111 -7.43 11.90 17.25
CA ILE A 111 -8.39 11.55 18.32
C ILE A 111 -9.45 12.65 18.46
N PHE A 112 -9.01 13.91 18.52
CA PHE A 112 -9.93 15.05 18.63
C PHE A 112 -10.91 15.11 17.44
N GLN A 113 -10.44 14.88 16.22
CA GLN A 113 -11.29 14.85 15.03
C GLN A 113 -12.34 13.74 15.08
N ASP A 114 -11.97 12.55 15.56
CA ASP A 114 -12.91 11.45 15.74
C ASP A 114 -13.99 11.79 16.76
N VAL A 115 -13.59 12.33 17.92
CA VAL A 115 -14.53 12.74 18.98
C VAL A 115 -15.50 13.79 18.45
N MET A 116 -14.99 14.82 17.78
CA MET A 116 -15.84 15.88 17.20
C MET A 116 -16.78 15.34 16.11
N LYS A 117 -16.33 14.36 15.32
CA LYS A 117 -17.17 13.70 14.32
C LYS A 117 -18.30 12.90 14.98
N SER A 118 -18.00 12.17 16.05
CA SER A 118 -19.01 11.42 16.81
C SER A 118 -20.04 12.36 17.44
N ILE A 119 -19.60 13.45 18.07
CA ILE A 119 -20.50 14.46 18.66
C ILE A 119 -21.44 15.03 17.60
N LYS A 120 -20.91 15.49 16.45
CA LYS A 120 -21.75 16.00 15.35
C LYS A 120 -22.73 14.96 14.81
N GLY A 121 -22.39 13.68 14.86
CA GLY A 121 -23.28 12.59 14.45
C GLY A 121 -24.44 12.36 15.41
N VAL A 122 -24.28 12.66 16.70
CA VAL A 122 -25.35 12.55 17.71
C VAL A 122 -26.37 13.68 17.58
N PHE A 123 -25.93 14.87 17.16
CA PHE A 123 -26.79 16.05 17.00
C PHE A 123 -27.35 16.22 15.57
N LYS A 124 -27.20 15.22 14.70
CA LYS A 124 -27.73 15.21 13.33
C LYS A 124 -28.95 14.33 13.23
#